data_AF-A0A7S3U7E6-F1
#
_entry.id   AF-A0A7S3U7E6-F1
#
_cell.length_a   1.000
_cell.length_b   1.000
_cell.length_c   1.000
_cell.angle_alpha   90.00
_cell.angle_beta   90.00
_cell.angle_gamma   90.00
#
_symmetry.space_group_name_H-M   'P 1'
#
loop_
_entity.id
_entity.type
_entity.pdbx_description
1 polymer ?
#
loop_
_entity_poly.entity_id
_entity_poly.type
_entity_poly.pdbx_seq_one_letter_code
_entity_poly.pdbx_strand_id
1 'polypeptide(L)'
;YIIFHHLGEFSWFLNGCGKLQGYLMRLLHRVPASLVWFGIFLLMNLGWQARTNSDVTQCEHSRNLCRIAVWIAGATVFLSFYAFLPPFDLLTLSPMIRQIHQATKYFYVGNRPPRMLYVTDGGVKDCTSLVQLLWRRRERILLVLAAADPRDELGVLKAAMKFAEDLKLATFYDPADPRKSVEVLLAEFKENKE
;
A
#
# COMPACT_ATOMS: atom_id res chain seq x y z
N TYR A 1 -30.96 33.55 -6.85
CA TYR A 1 -30.21 32.86 -5.78
C TYR A 1 -28.73 33.17 -5.95
N ILE A 2 -28.26 34.20 -5.24
CA ILE A 2 -26.88 34.71 -5.27
C ILE A 2 -26.33 34.53 -3.86
N ILE A 3 -25.71 33.38 -3.56
CA ILE A 3 -24.77 33.20 -2.42
C ILE A 3 -23.90 31.97 -2.74
N PHE A 4 -22.82 32.10 -3.52
CA PHE A 4 -21.77 31.05 -3.58
C PHE A 4 -20.35 31.53 -3.90
N HIS A 5 -20.11 32.84 -4.05
CA HIS A 5 -18.78 33.32 -4.47
C HIS A 5 -17.80 33.63 -3.33
N HIS A 6 -18.23 33.67 -2.06
CA HIS A 6 -17.36 34.02 -0.92
C HIS A 6 -16.88 32.84 -0.05
N LEU A 7 -17.27 31.59 -0.36
CA LEU A 7 -16.83 30.39 0.38
C LEU A 7 -15.54 29.74 -0.16
N GLY A 8 -15.05 30.17 -1.33
CA GLY A 8 -13.86 29.60 -1.97
C GLY A 8 -12.57 29.84 -1.18
N GLU A 9 -12.38 31.03 -0.63
CA GLU A 9 -11.14 31.39 0.08
C GLU A 9 -11.07 30.77 1.49
N PHE A 10 -12.20 30.68 2.20
CA PHE A 10 -12.26 30.04 3.52
C PHE A 10 -12.12 28.51 3.42
N SER A 11 -12.68 27.90 2.38
CA SER A 11 -12.48 26.49 2.04
C SER A 11 -11.01 26.19 1.74
N TRP A 12 -10.30 27.05 1.01
CA TRP A 12 -8.87 26.87 0.73
C TRP A 12 -8.01 26.94 2.00
N PHE A 13 -8.30 27.88 2.91
CA PHE A 13 -7.59 27.99 4.19
C PHE A 13 -7.85 26.80 5.12
N LEU A 14 -9.10 26.35 5.25
CA LEU A 14 -9.44 25.15 6.03
C LEU A 14 -8.86 23.88 5.42
N ASN A 15 -8.85 23.75 4.09
CA ASN A 15 -8.21 22.65 3.39
C ASN A 15 -6.68 22.69 3.53
N GLY A 16 -6.07 23.88 3.55
CA GLY A 16 -4.64 24.07 3.80
C GLY A 16 -4.25 23.66 5.22
N CYS A 17 -5.03 24.11 6.21
CA CYS A 17 -4.81 23.76 7.63
C CYS A 17 -5.03 22.25 7.88
N GLY A 18 -6.08 21.65 7.30
CA GLY A 18 -6.32 20.21 7.37
C GLY A 18 -5.23 19.39 6.67
N LYS A 19 -4.71 19.85 5.53
CA LYS A 19 -3.56 19.24 4.87
C LYS A 19 -2.32 19.32 5.76
N LEU A 20 -2.02 20.47 6.36
CA LEU A 20 -0.87 20.67 7.24
C LEU A 20 -0.96 19.77 8.49
N GLN A 21 -2.12 19.70 9.13
CA GLN A 21 -2.37 18.80 10.26
C GLN A 21 -2.17 17.33 9.87
N GLY A 22 -2.67 16.92 8.70
CA GLY A 22 -2.46 15.58 8.17
C GLY A 22 -1.00 15.28 7.82
N TYR A 23 -0.22 16.28 7.40
CA TYR A 23 1.23 16.14 7.20
C TYR A 23 1.97 16.01 8.52
N LEU A 24 1.67 16.88 9.49
CA LEU A 24 2.27 16.86 10.84
C LEU A 24 2.01 15.53 11.54
N MET A 25 0.78 15.02 11.51
CA MET A 25 0.47 13.71 12.10
C MET A 25 1.22 12.58 11.41
N ARG A 26 1.29 12.58 10.08
CA ARG A 26 2.09 11.59 9.33
C ARG A 26 3.58 11.66 9.69
N LEU A 27 4.11 12.85 9.90
CA LEU A 27 5.50 13.06 10.29
C LEU A 27 5.74 12.58 11.72
N LEU A 28 4.87 12.96 12.66
CA LEU A 28 4.93 12.58 14.07
C LEU A 28 4.88 11.05 14.25
N HIS A 29 4.05 10.35 13.48
CA HIS A 29 4.01 8.89 13.49
C HIS A 29 5.27 8.24 12.90
N ARG A 30 6.00 8.93 12.01
CA ARG A 30 7.23 8.42 11.40
C ARG A 30 8.47 8.68 12.25
N VAL A 31 8.48 9.74 13.08
CA VAL A 31 9.65 10.12 13.88
C VAL A 31 10.20 8.95 14.73
N PRO A 32 9.40 8.22 15.52
CA PRO A 32 9.93 7.14 16.35
C PRO A 32 10.61 6.05 15.53
N ALA A 33 9.98 5.64 14.43
CA ALA A 33 10.53 4.65 13.51
C ALA A 33 11.82 5.14 12.83
N SER A 34 11.86 6.40 12.39
CA SER A 34 13.03 7.01 11.78
C SER A 34 14.20 7.11 12.76
N LEU A 35 13.95 7.40 14.03
CA LEU A 35 14.99 7.47 15.07
C LEU A 35 15.67 6.13 15.29
N VAL A 36 14.91 5.02 15.26
CA VAL A 36 15.49 3.67 15.39
C VAL A 36 16.45 3.37 14.23
N TRP A 37 16.01 3.62 13.00
CA TRP A 37 16.86 3.42 11.82
C TRP A 37 18.07 4.36 11.82
N PHE A 38 17.88 5.62 12.19
CA PHE A 38 18.97 6.58 12.33
C PHE A 38 20.01 6.10 13.34
N GLY A 39 19.59 5.56 14.49
CA GLY A 39 20.50 4.97 15.48
C GLY A 39 21.29 3.78 14.92
N ILE A 40 20.64 2.89 14.17
CA ILE A 40 21.31 1.76 13.49
C ILE A 40 22.35 2.27 12.50
N PHE A 41 21.99 3.22 11.64
CA PHE A 41 22.92 3.80 10.66
C PHE A 41 24.06 4.55 11.34
N LEU A 42 23.80 5.26 12.44
CA LEU A 42 24.83 5.95 13.20
C LEU A 42 25.84 4.95 13.77
N LEU A 43 25.39 3.86 14.38
CA LEU A 43 26.26 2.80 14.90
C LEU A 43 27.11 2.16 13.78
N MET A 44 26.51 1.91 12.61
CA MET A 44 27.26 1.40 11.46
C MET A 44 28.30 2.40 10.95
N ASN A 45 27.97 3.69 10.89
CA ASN A 45 28.90 4.74 10.45
C ASN A 45 30.04 4.92 11.46
N LEU A 46 29.75 4.92 12.77
CA LEU A 46 30.77 4.97 13.82
C LEU A 46 31.67 3.73 13.77
N GLY A 47 31.09 2.54 13.59
CA GLY A 47 31.86 1.32 13.37
C GLY A 47 32.75 1.40 12.13
N TRP A 48 32.25 1.96 11.04
CA TRP A 48 33.04 2.17 9.81
C TRP A 48 34.19 3.16 10.01
N GLN A 49 33.96 4.28 10.71
CA GLN A 49 35.02 5.26 11.01
C GLN A 49 36.06 4.70 11.99
N ALA A 50 35.66 3.85 12.94
CA ALA A 50 36.62 3.19 13.84
C ALA A 50 37.56 2.21 13.10
N ARG A 51 37.21 1.79 11.87
CA ARG A 51 38.05 0.90 11.05
C ARG A 51 39.29 1.60 10.49
N THR A 52 39.23 2.92 10.23
CA THR A 52 40.32 3.63 9.53
C THR A 52 41.61 3.73 10.34
N ASN A 53 41.56 3.47 11.64
CA ASN A 53 42.72 3.44 12.50
C ASN A 53 43.28 2.01 12.58
N SER A 54 44.56 1.84 12.26
CA SER A 54 45.25 0.53 12.17
C SER A 54 45.48 -0.19 13.52
N ASP A 55 44.83 0.26 14.60
CA ASP A 55 45.03 -0.30 15.94
C ASP A 55 44.10 -1.51 16.17
N VAL A 56 44.66 -2.59 16.72
CA VAL A 56 43.97 -3.89 16.89
C VAL A 56 42.73 -3.74 17.78
N THR A 57 42.83 -2.90 18.81
CA THR A 57 41.74 -2.61 19.75
C THR A 57 40.55 -1.92 19.07
N GLN A 58 40.83 -1.03 18.12
CA GLN A 58 39.80 -0.29 17.38
C GLN A 58 39.10 -1.16 16.34
N CYS A 59 39.81 -2.15 15.78
CA CYS A 59 39.20 -3.16 14.92
C CYS A 59 38.18 -4.01 15.68
N GLU A 60 38.48 -4.40 16.92
CA GLU A 60 37.53 -5.14 17.76
C GLU A 60 36.31 -4.29 18.11
N HIS A 61 36.52 -3.00 18.44
CA HIS A 61 35.44 -2.07 18.73
C HIS A 61 34.53 -1.84 17.51
N SER A 62 35.12 -1.63 16.32
CA SER A 62 34.41 -1.53 15.04
C SER A 62 33.55 -2.77 14.77
N ARG A 63 34.13 -3.97 14.95
CA ARG A 63 33.42 -5.25 14.76
C ARG A 63 32.24 -5.37 15.73
N ASN A 64 32.43 -5.02 16.99
CA ASN A 64 31.38 -5.09 18.00
C ASN A 64 30.25 -4.09 17.71
N LEU A 65 30.56 -2.84 17.34
CA LEU A 65 29.56 -1.84 16.96
C LEU A 65 28.72 -2.30 15.75
N CYS A 66 29.37 -2.78 14.69
CA CYS A 66 28.68 -3.31 13.52
C CYS A 66 27.80 -4.52 13.86
N ARG A 67 28.31 -5.44 14.69
CA ARG A 67 27.55 -6.62 15.16
C ARG A 67 26.31 -6.20 15.95
N ILE A 68 26.45 -5.25 16.87
CA ILE A 68 25.33 -4.71 17.66
C ILE A 68 24.29 -4.06 16.74
N ALA A 69 24.72 -3.25 15.76
CA ALA A 69 23.81 -2.62 14.80
C ALA A 69 22.99 -3.65 14.01
N VAL A 70 23.64 -4.71 13.52
CA VAL A 70 22.97 -5.81 12.81
C VAL A 70 21.97 -6.54 13.71
N TRP A 71 22.32 -6.81 14.97
CA TRP A 71 21.40 -7.42 15.93
C TRP A 71 20.19 -6.54 16.23
N ILE A 72 20.40 -5.23 16.41
CA ILE A 72 19.30 -4.28 16.64
C ILE A 72 18.39 -4.23 15.40
N ALA A 73 18.94 -4.18 14.20
CA ALA A 73 18.17 -4.22 12.96
C ALA A 73 17.36 -5.53 12.83
N GLY A 74 17.99 -6.68 13.05
CA GLY A 74 17.35 -7.99 13.01
C GLY A 74 16.23 -8.12 14.06
N ALA A 75 16.50 -7.73 15.30
CA ALA A 75 15.50 -7.70 16.37
C ALA A 75 14.34 -6.76 16.04
N THR A 76 14.62 -5.58 15.49
CA THR A 76 13.59 -4.62 15.06
C THR A 76 12.66 -5.22 13.99
N VAL A 77 13.24 -5.88 12.97
CA VAL A 77 12.46 -6.57 11.93
C VAL A 77 11.68 -7.73 12.53
N PHE A 78 12.28 -8.56 13.39
CA PHE A 78 11.61 -9.70 14.01
C PHE A 78 10.44 -9.27 14.90
N LEU A 79 10.67 -8.30 15.80
CA LEU A 79 9.63 -7.76 16.69
C LEU A 79 8.49 -7.08 15.94
N SER A 80 8.74 -6.56 14.73
CA SER A 80 7.69 -5.96 13.92
C SER A 80 6.59 -6.94 13.50
N PHE A 81 6.86 -8.25 13.44
CA PHE A 81 5.81 -9.25 13.19
C PHE A 81 4.86 -9.39 14.39
N TYR A 82 5.32 -9.04 15.59
CA TYR A 82 4.54 -9.05 16.83
C TYR A 82 3.88 -7.70 17.12
N ALA A 83 3.69 -6.86 16.09
CA ALA A 83 3.07 -5.55 16.19
C ALA A 83 1.61 -5.55 16.71
N PHE A 84 0.97 -6.72 16.79
CA PHE A 84 -0.31 -6.87 17.48
C PHE A 84 -0.22 -6.54 18.98
N LEU A 85 0.98 -6.57 19.56
CA LEU A 85 1.24 -6.12 20.92
C LEU A 85 1.42 -4.59 20.95
N PRO A 86 0.78 -3.86 21.89
CA PRO A 86 0.81 -2.40 21.96
C PRO A 86 2.18 -1.72 21.85
N PRO A 87 3.28 -2.21 22.46
CA PRO A 87 4.57 -1.54 22.38
C PRO A 87 5.22 -1.66 21.01
N PHE A 88 4.97 -2.75 20.27
CA PHE A 88 5.61 -3.04 18.98
C PHE A 88 4.85 -2.49 17.78
N ASP A 89 3.61 -2.06 17.98
CA ASP A 89 2.76 -1.44 16.96
C ASP A 89 3.48 -0.25 16.28
N LEU A 90 4.25 0.53 17.04
CA LEU A 90 5.05 1.65 16.53
C LEU A 90 6.08 1.25 15.46
N LEU A 91 6.59 0.01 15.49
CA LEU A 91 7.58 -0.47 14.53
C LEU A 91 6.98 -0.57 13.11
N THR A 92 5.68 -0.86 13.00
CA THR A 92 4.99 -0.96 11.69
C THR A 92 4.81 0.38 10.99
N LEU A 93 5.03 1.49 11.70
CA LEU A 93 4.97 2.84 11.13
C LEU A 93 6.19 3.14 10.25
N SER A 94 7.26 2.34 10.34
CA SER A 94 8.45 2.49 9.49
C SER A 94 8.16 2.08 8.03
N PRO A 95 8.48 2.94 7.04
CA PRO A 95 8.36 2.58 5.62
C PRO A 95 9.18 1.33 5.24
N MET A 96 10.36 1.16 5.82
CA MET A 96 11.24 0.02 5.51
C MET A 96 10.66 -1.31 6.03
N ILE A 97 10.17 -1.33 7.27
CA ILE A 97 9.50 -2.51 7.83
C ILE A 97 8.26 -2.87 7.02
N ARG A 98 7.50 -1.88 6.57
CA ARG A 98 6.33 -2.10 5.71
C ARG A 98 6.71 -2.74 4.37
N GLN A 99 7.79 -2.31 3.73
CA GLN A 99 8.27 -2.95 2.50
C GLN A 99 8.65 -4.41 2.75
N ILE A 100 9.28 -4.71 3.88
CA ILE A 100 9.60 -6.08 4.28
C ILE A 100 8.31 -6.89 4.48
N HIS A 101 7.33 -6.38 5.23
CA HIS A 101 6.04 -7.06 5.43
C HIS A 101 5.26 -7.26 4.12
N GLN A 102 5.30 -6.29 3.21
CA GLN A 102 4.70 -6.42 1.88
C GLN A 102 5.40 -7.47 1.03
N ALA A 103 6.74 -7.50 1.06
CA ALA A 103 7.53 -8.50 0.36
C ALA A 103 7.29 -9.92 0.90
N THR A 104 7.14 -10.08 2.22
CA THR A 104 6.81 -11.36 2.86
C THR A 104 5.32 -11.71 2.77
N LYS A 105 4.48 -10.80 2.26
CA LYS A 105 3.01 -10.92 2.25
C LYS A 105 2.46 -11.24 3.64
N TYR A 106 3.08 -10.70 4.69
CA TYR A 106 2.64 -10.90 6.05
C TYR A 106 1.23 -10.33 6.24
N PHE A 107 0.32 -11.15 6.78
CA PHE A 107 -1.01 -10.73 7.17
C PHE A 107 -1.29 -11.19 8.60
N TYR A 108 -1.91 -10.32 9.38
CA TYR A 108 -2.36 -10.60 10.73
C TYR A 108 -3.85 -10.33 10.84
N VAL A 109 -4.60 -11.28 11.39
CA VAL A 109 -6.02 -11.14 11.70
C VAL A 109 -6.15 -11.00 13.21
N GLY A 110 -6.64 -9.86 13.68
CA GLY A 110 -6.82 -9.61 15.10
C GLY A 110 -8.00 -8.69 15.39
N ASN A 111 -8.36 -8.61 16.67
CA ASN A 111 -9.54 -7.86 17.13
C ASN A 111 -9.31 -6.33 17.16
N ARG A 112 -8.05 -5.87 17.05
CA ARG A 112 -7.71 -4.45 17.05
C ARG A 112 -7.43 -3.97 15.63
N PRO A 113 -7.99 -2.82 15.21
CA PRO A 113 -7.69 -2.26 13.91
C PRO A 113 -6.24 -1.76 13.85
N PRO A 114 -5.58 -1.84 12.68
CA PRO A 114 -4.22 -1.31 12.51
C PRO A 114 -4.21 0.23 12.64
N ARG A 115 -3.14 0.81 13.21
CA ARG A 115 -2.98 2.27 13.34
C ARG A 115 -2.95 3.01 12.00
N MET A 116 -2.49 2.33 10.95
CA MET A 116 -2.38 2.90 9.62
C MET A 116 -2.92 1.89 8.60
N LEU A 117 -4.03 2.25 7.97
CA LEU A 117 -4.55 1.55 6.82
C LEU A 117 -3.95 2.18 5.56
N TYR A 118 -3.17 1.40 4.82
CA TYR A 118 -2.70 1.85 3.51
C TYR A 118 -3.76 1.53 2.47
N VAL A 119 -4.57 2.54 2.14
CA VAL A 119 -5.51 2.46 1.04
C VAL A 119 -4.78 2.95 -0.20
N THR A 120 -4.44 2.05 -1.10
CA THR A 120 -4.15 2.42 -2.49
C THR A 120 -5.46 2.61 -3.22
N ASP A 121 -5.50 3.52 -4.19
CA ASP A 121 -6.64 3.64 -5.13
C ASP A 121 -6.89 2.36 -5.93
N GLY A 122 -6.01 1.36 -5.79
CA GLY A 122 -6.14 0.05 -6.37
C GLY A 122 -5.74 0.01 -7.85
N GLY A 123 -5.50 1.18 -8.44
CA GLY A 123 -5.37 1.34 -9.88
C GLY A 123 -6.47 0.59 -10.66
N VAL A 124 -6.21 0.40 -11.96
CA VAL A 124 -7.12 -0.29 -12.88
C VAL A 124 -7.50 -1.71 -12.41
N LYS A 125 -6.66 -2.35 -11.58
CA LYS A 125 -6.88 -3.73 -11.10
C LYS A 125 -7.95 -3.84 -9.99
N ASP A 126 -8.12 -2.80 -9.19
CA ASP A 126 -9.03 -2.82 -8.03
C ASP A 126 -10.22 -1.84 -8.17
N CYS A 127 -10.25 -1.00 -9.20
CA CYS A 127 -11.38 -0.07 -9.44
C CYS A 127 -12.74 -0.77 -9.58
N THR A 128 -12.78 -2.01 -10.09
CA THR A 128 -14.05 -2.76 -10.29
C THR A 128 -14.36 -3.72 -9.14
N SER A 129 -13.41 -4.00 -8.25
CA SER A 129 -13.45 -5.10 -7.27
C SER A 129 -13.73 -6.50 -7.84
N LEU A 130 -13.77 -6.66 -9.18
CA LEU A 130 -14.16 -7.90 -9.86
C LEU A 130 -13.27 -9.07 -9.44
N VAL A 131 -11.95 -8.87 -9.49
CA VAL A 131 -10.95 -9.89 -9.16
C VAL A 131 -11.07 -10.35 -7.70
N GLN A 132 -11.35 -9.41 -6.78
CA GLN A 132 -11.54 -9.73 -5.36
C GLN A 132 -12.81 -10.56 -5.12
N LEU A 133 -13.90 -10.26 -5.84
CA LEU A 133 -15.15 -11.01 -5.76
C LEU A 133 -15.00 -12.42 -6.35
N LEU A 134 -14.24 -12.55 -7.46
CA LEU A 134 -13.88 -13.85 -8.04
C LEU A 134 -13.02 -14.69 -7.08
N TRP A 135 -12.03 -14.09 -6.42
CA TRP A 135 -11.24 -14.74 -5.36
C TRP A 135 -12.10 -15.29 -4.22
N ARG A 136 -13.15 -14.56 -3.85
CA ARG A 136 -14.13 -14.96 -2.82
C ARG A 136 -15.19 -15.93 -3.35
N ARG A 137 -15.09 -16.37 -4.60
CA ARG A 137 -16.04 -17.28 -5.27
C ARG A 137 -17.49 -16.83 -5.14
N ARG A 138 -17.75 -15.54 -5.35
CA ARG A 138 -19.12 -15.03 -5.34
C ARG A 138 -19.88 -15.56 -6.57
N GLU A 139 -21.03 -16.18 -6.32
CA GLU A 139 -21.84 -16.84 -7.36
C GLU A 139 -22.44 -15.88 -8.38
N ARG A 140 -22.75 -14.64 -7.94
CA ARG A 140 -23.35 -13.61 -8.78
C ARG A 140 -22.65 -12.28 -8.50
N ILE A 141 -22.24 -11.61 -9.57
CA ILE A 141 -21.56 -10.32 -9.51
C ILE A 141 -22.36 -9.35 -10.38
N LEU A 142 -23.05 -8.40 -9.75
CA LEU A 142 -23.61 -7.25 -10.44
C LEU A 142 -22.56 -6.16 -10.46
N LEU A 143 -21.94 -5.94 -11.61
CA LEU A 143 -20.93 -4.90 -11.78
C LEU A 143 -21.57 -3.66 -12.40
N VAL A 144 -21.54 -2.54 -11.68
CA VAL A 144 -21.96 -1.24 -12.18
C VAL A 144 -20.72 -0.41 -12.49
N LEU A 145 -20.51 -0.10 -13.77
CA LEU A 145 -19.41 0.74 -14.21
C LEU A 145 -19.91 2.17 -14.39
N ALA A 146 -19.55 3.05 -13.46
CA ALA A 146 -19.73 4.49 -13.62
C ALA A 146 -18.59 5.02 -14.52
N ALA A 147 -18.70 4.80 -15.82
CA ALA A 147 -17.80 5.43 -16.79
C ALA A 147 -18.14 6.92 -16.89
N ALA A 148 -17.24 7.78 -16.39
CA ALA A 148 -17.42 9.24 -16.45
C ALA A 148 -17.22 9.79 -17.87
N ASP A 149 -16.52 9.07 -18.75
CA ASP A 149 -16.29 9.45 -20.14
C ASP A 149 -17.21 8.66 -21.08
N PRO A 150 -18.06 9.32 -21.89
CA PRO A 150 -18.89 8.66 -22.90
C PRO A 150 -18.06 7.91 -23.97
N ARG A 151 -16.76 8.19 -24.09
CA ARG A 151 -15.82 7.48 -24.98
C ARG A 151 -15.05 6.36 -24.31
N ASP A 152 -15.31 6.06 -23.03
CA ASP A 152 -14.62 4.97 -22.31
C ASP A 152 -14.87 3.64 -23.04
N GLU A 153 -13.78 2.95 -23.37
CA GLU A 153 -13.77 1.67 -24.09
C GLU A 153 -13.90 0.46 -23.16
N LEU A 154 -14.40 0.70 -21.95
CA LEU A 154 -14.46 -0.26 -20.85
C LEU A 154 -13.05 -0.79 -20.53
N GLY A 155 -12.03 0.05 -20.67
CA GLY A 155 -10.63 -0.35 -20.57
C GLY A 155 -10.31 -0.96 -19.20
N VAL A 156 -10.92 -0.42 -18.14
CA VAL A 156 -10.79 -0.93 -16.78
C VAL A 156 -11.39 -2.32 -16.62
N LEU A 157 -12.57 -2.57 -17.20
CA LEU A 157 -13.20 -3.88 -17.16
C LEU A 157 -12.39 -4.91 -17.95
N LYS A 158 -11.98 -4.59 -19.17
CA LYS A 158 -11.16 -5.47 -20.02
C LYS A 158 -9.85 -5.84 -19.33
N ALA A 159 -9.17 -4.87 -18.73
CA ALA A 159 -7.96 -5.11 -17.97
C ALA A 159 -8.20 -6.00 -16.74
N ALA A 160 -9.31 -5.81 -16.01
CA ALA A 160 -9.66 -6.64 -14.87
C ALA A 160 -10.01 -8.08 -15.28
N MET A 161 -10.73 -8.28 -16.39
CA MET A 161 -11.06 -9.60 -16.93
C MET A 161 -9.80 -10.35 -17.36
N LYS A 162 -8.95 -9.71 -18.17
CA LYS A 162 -7.66 -10.30 -18.59
C LYS A 162 -6.79 -10.68 -17.39
N PHE A 163 -6.73 -9.82 -16.37
CA PHE A 163 -5.98 -10.12 -15.16
C PHE A 163 -6.56 -11.31 -14.38
N ALA A 164 -7.89 -11.46 -14.33
CA ALA A 164 -8.52 -12.62 -13.71
C ALA A 164 -8.28 -13.91 -14.50
N GLU A 165 -8.23 -13.85 -15.83
CA GLU A 165 -7.87 -14.97 -16.72
C GLU A 165 -6.40 -15.37 -16.55
N ASP A 166 -5.46 -14.41 -16.53
CA ASP A 166 -4.03 -14.65 -16.30
C ASP A 166 -3.79 -15.34 -14.94
N LEU A 167 -4.57 -14.98 -13.92
CA LEU A 167 -4.56 -15.62 -12.60
C LEU A 167 -5.33 -16.94 -12.55
N LYS A 168 -5.95 -17.38 -13.66
CA LYS A 168 -6.77 -18.59 -13.78
C LYS A 168 -7.93 -18.64 -12.78
N LEU A 169 -8.54 -17.49 -12.50
CA LEU A 169 -9.64 -17.36 -11.55
C LEU A 169 -11.01 -17.57 -12.20
N ALA A 170 -11.14 -17.14 -13.45
CA ALA A 170 -12.38 -17.22 -14.21
C ALA A 170 -12.07 -17.25 -15.70
N THR A 171 -13.08 -17.64 -16.47
CA THR A 171 -13.12 -17.49 -17.93
C THR A 171 -14.37 -16.70 -18.25
N PHE A 172 -14.29 -15.74 -19.16
CA PHE A 172 -15.42 -14.89 -19.52
C PHE A 172 -15.96 -15.31 -20.89
N TYR A 173 -17.28 -15.47 -20.99
CA TYR A 173 -17.94 -15.92 -22.22
C TYR A 173 -19.36 -15.36 -22.31
N ASP A 174 -19.91 -15.36 -23.52
CA ASP A 174 -21.32 -15.05 -23.76
C ASP A 174 -22.21 -16.22 -23.30
N PRO A 175 -23.13 -16.02 -22.34
CA PRO A 175 -24.03 -17.07 -21.91
C PRO A 175 -24.99 -17.56 -23.01
N ALA A 176 -25.30 -16.73 -24.01
CA ALA A 176 -26.14 -17.10 -25.14
C ALA A 176 -25.37 -17.90 -26.21
N ASP A 177 -24.10 -17.57 -26.44
CA ASP A 177 -23.20 -18.30 -27.35
C ASP A 177 -21.75 -18.37 -26.82
N PRO A 178 -21.38 -19.42 -26.08
CA PRO A 178 -20.06 -19.54 -25.45
C PRO A 178 -18.87 -19.59 -26.42
N ARG A 179 -19.10 -19.72 -27.73
CA ARG A 179 -18.05 -19.72 -28.75
C ARG A 179 -17.61 -18.30 -29.11
N LYS A 180 -18.42 -17.29 -28.81
CA LYS A 180 -18.10 -15.90 -29.07
C LYS A 180 -17.17 -15.35 -28.01
N SER A 181 -16.20 -14.56 -28.46
CA SER A 181 -15.36 -13.77 -27.55
C SER A 181 -16.24 -12.76 -26.81
N VAL A 182 -16.00 -12.64 -25.50
CA VAL A 182 -16.67 -11.63 -24.67
C VAL A 182 -16.35 -10.20 -25.15
N GLU A 183 -15.27 -10.00 -25.91
CA GLU A 183 -14.94 -8.71 -26.51
C GLU A 183 -16.01 -8.23 -27.51
N VAL A 184 -16.67 -9.16 -28.21
CA VAL A 184 -17.76 -8.84 -29.14
C VAL A 184 -18.96 -8.32 -28.36
N LEU A 185 -19.34 -8.98 -27.27
CA LEU A 185 -20.40 -8.51 -26.37
C LEU A 185 -20.08 -7.15 -25.77
N LEU A 186 -18.83 -6.91 -25.36
CA LEU A 186 -18.42 -5.61 -24.81
C LEU A 186 -18.46 -4.50 -25.86
N ALA A 187 -18.20 -4.83 -27.14
CA ALA A 187 -18.36 -3.90 -28.25
C ALA A 187 -19.84 -3.59 -28.52
N GLU A 188 -20.70 -4.60 -28.57
CA GLU A 188 -22.15 -4.44 -28.74
C GLU A 188 -22.75 -3.62 -27.58
N PHE A 189 -22.33 -3.88 -26.34
CA PHE A 189 -22.75 -3.11 -25.16
C PHE A 189 -22.29 -1.63 -25.22
N LYS A 190 -21.15 -1.35 -25.84
CA LYS A 190 -20.69 0.04 -26.06
C LYS A 190 -21.59 0.77 -27.05
N GLU A 191 -22.10 0.06 -28.06
CA GLU A 191 -22.97 0.64 -29.09
C GLU A 191 -24.41 0.83 -28.58
N ASN A 192 -24.90 -0.07 -27.73
CA ASN A 192 -26.22 0.01 -27.10
C ASN A 192 -26.15 0.55 -25.65
N LYS A 193 -25.93 1.86 -25.49
CA LYS A 193 -25.90 2.53 -24.17
C LYS A 193 -27.27 2.98 -23.62
N GLU A 194 -28.37 2.48 -24.18
CA GLU A 194 -29.73 2.82 -23.76
C GLU A 194 -30.17 2.12 -22.47
#